data_AF-A0A327HJA9-F1
#
_entry.id   AF-A0A327HJA9-F1
#
_cell.length_a   1.000
_cell.length_b   1.000
_cell.length_c   1.000
_cell.angle_alpha   90.00
_cell.angle_beta   90.00
_cell.angle_gamma   90.00
#
_symmetry.space_group_name_H-M   'P 1'
#
loop_
_entity.id
_entity.type
_entity.pdbx_description
1 polymer ?
#
loop_
_entity_poly.entity_id
_entity_poly.type
_entity_poly.pdbx_seq_one_letter_code
_entity_poly.pdbx_strand_id
1 'polypeptide(L)' 'MIDDDGSADLFNGFWPFMKRVLMLFLPLWVFLIAISAKLPLIVSAILAGLSVSLIAYLEKKKMMQNNNAIEKNNSVIK' A
#
# COMPACT_ATOMS: atom_id res chain seq x y z
N MET A 1 12.69 25.56 -22.90
CA MET A 1 11.23 25.72 -22.98
C MET A 1 10.63 24.32 -22.98
N ILE A 2 9.76 24.07 -22.00
CA ILE A 2 8.66 23.08 -21.94
C ILE A 2 8.97 21.69 -22.52
N ASP A 3 9.25 20.71 -21.65
CA ASP A 3 8.98 19.29 -21.97
C ASP A 3 8.88 18.33 -20.75
N ASP A 4 8.87 18.77 -19.48
CA ASP A 4 8.96 17.82 -18.35
C ASP A 4 7.84 17.82 -17.29
N ASP A 5 6.85 18.73 -17.34
CA ASP A 5 5.83 18.81 -16.28
C ASP A 5 4.54 18.02 -16.55
N GLY A 6 4.20 17.75 -17.82
CA GLY A 6 2.94 17.05 -18.15
C GLY A 6 2.94 15.58 -17.75
N SER A 7 4.09 14.90 -17.91
CA SER A 7 4.26 13.49 -17.51
C SER A 7 4.28 13.36 -15.98
N ALA A 8 4.92 14.31 -15.28
CA ALA A 8 4.99 14.34 -13.82
C ALA A 8 3.61 14.55 -13.18
N ASP A 9 2.78 15.45 -13.70
CA ASP A 9 1.41 15.66 -13.20
C ASP A 9 0.48 14.45 -13.47
N LEU A 10 0.61 13.81 -14.64
CA LEU A 10 -0.11 12.58 -14.96
C LEU A 10 0.34 11.42 -14.06
N PHE A 11 1.64 11.30 -13.79
CA PHE A 11 2.17 10.33 -12.84
C PHE A 11 1.71 10.62 -11.42
N ASN A 12 1.59 11.88 -11.03
CA ASN A 12 1.09 12.27 -9.70
C ASN A 12 -0.38 11.85 -9.51
N GLY A 13 -1.20 12.00 -10.55
CA GLY A 13 -2.59 11.50 -10.58
C GLY A 13 -2.69 9.97 -10.65
N PHE A 14 -1.74 9.32 -11.33
CA PHE A 14 -1.70 7.86 -11.50
C PHE A 14 -1.08 7.11 -10.30
N TRP A 15 -0.18 7.75 -9.57
CA TRP A 15 0.51 7.22 -8.39
C TRP A 15 -0.43 6.60 -7.32
N PRO A 16 -1.53 7.27 -6.89
CA PRO A 16 -2.45 6.68 -5.93
C PRO A 16 -3.15 5.41 -6.46
N PHE A 17 -3.39 5.32 -7.77
CA PHE A 17 -3.96 4.14 -8.41
C PHE A 17 -2.95 3.00 -8.47
N MET A 18 -1.73 3.27 -8.98
CA MET A 18 -0.63 2.32 -9.00
C MET A 18 -0.34 1.73 -7.63
N LYS A 19 -0.34 2.56 -6.58
CA LYS A 19 -0.12 2.12 -5.21
C LYS A 19 -1.16 1.09 -4.75
N ARG A 20 -2.43 1.26 -5.11
CA ARG A 20 -3.51 0.30 -4.78
C ARG A 20 -3.34 -1.02 -5.52
N VAL A 21 -3.03 -0.97 -6.81
CA VAL A 21 -2.78 -2.16 -7.63
C VAL A 21 -1.58 -2.93 -7.09
N LEU A 22 -0.50 -2.23 -6.73
CA LEU A 22 0.71 -2.84 -6.19
C LEU A 22 0.47 -3.50 -4.81
N MET A 23 -0.34 -2.87 -3.95
CA MET A 23 -0.74 -3.47 -2.67
C MET A 23 -1.63 -4.71 -2.85
N LEU A 24 -2.57 -4.69 -3.80
CA LEU A 24 -3.41 -5.84 -4.14
C LEU A 24 -2.63 -7.00 -4.74
N PHE A 25 -1.58 -6.69 -5.52
CA PHE A 25 -0.71 -7.70 -6.10
C PHE A 25 0.25 -8.32 -5.07
N LEU A 26 0.60 -7.61 -3.99
CA LEU A 26 1.55 -8.08 -2.98
C LEU A 26 1.27 -9.51 -2.44
N PRO A 27 0.04 -9.87 -2.00
CA PRO A 27 -0.25 -11.24 -1.57
C PRO A 27 -0.15 -12.26 -2.71
N LEU A 28 -0.43 -11.86 -3.95
CA LEU A 28 -0.27 -12.72 -5.13
C LEU A 28 1.21 -13.00 -5.40
N TRP A 29 2.09 -12.00 -5.24
CA TRP A 29 3.55 -12.18 -5.35
C TRP A 29 4.09 -13.11 -4.25
N VAL A 30 3.65 -12.93 -3.00
CA VAL A 30 4.05 -13.80 -1.88
C VAL A 30 3.63 -15.25 -2.13
N PHE A 31 2.42 -15.45 -2.66
CA PHE A 31 1.92 -16.77 -3.04
C PHE A 31 2.74 -17.39 -4.19
N LEU A 32 3.04 -16.63 -5.24
CA LEU A 32 3.85 -17.10 -6.38
C LEU A 32 5.26 -17.48 -5.97
N ILE A 33 5.91 -16.66 -5.12
CA ILE A 33 7.27 -16.93 -4.62
C ILE A 33 7.28 -18.19 -3.75
N ALA A 34 6.29 -18.36 -2.87
CA ALA A 34 6.18 -19.55 -2.02
C ALA A 34 5.96 -20.84 -2.82
N ILE A 35 5.13 -20.79 -3.87
CA ILE A 35 4.97 -21.92 -4.81
C ILE A 35 6.26 -22.19 -5.58
N SER A 36 6.94 -21.14 -6.06
CA SER A 36 8.20 -21.26 -6.80
C SER A 36 9.31 -21.87 -5.94
N ALA A 37 9.32 -21.55 -4.64
CA ALA A 37 10.20 -22.16 -3.64
C ALA A 37 9.76 -23.57 -3.18
N LYS A 38 8.77 -24.19 -3.86
CA LYS A 38 8.30 -25.55 -3.60
C LYS A 38 7.74 -25.76 -2.19
N LEU A 39 7.31 -24.69 -1.52
CA LEU A 39 6.67 -24.80 -0.21
C LEU A 39 5.33 -25.51 -0.30
N PRO A 40 4.90 -26.22 0.77
CA PRO A 40 3.58 -26.81 0.83
C PRO A 40 2.51 -25.73 0.66
N LEU A 41 1.48 -26.06 -0.10
CA LEU A 41 0.42 -25.13 -0.49
C LEU A 41 -0.22 -24.42 0.72
N ILE A 42 -0.36 -25.15 1.84
CA ILE A 42 -0.92 -24.63 3.10
C ILE A 42 -0.06 -23.51 3.68
N VAL A 43 1.27 -23.63 3.63
CA VAL A 43 2.20 -22.63 4.15
C VAL A 43 2.17 -21.39 3.26
N SER A 44 2.09 -21.58 1.93
CA SER A 44 1.95 -20.45 1.00
C SER A 44 0.66 -19.66 1.22
N ALA A 45 -0.45 -20.35 1.51
CA ALA A 45 -1.75 -19.72 1.76
C ALA A 45 -1.77 -18.94 3.07
N ILE A 46 -1.15 -19.48 4.14
CA ILE A 46 -1.01 -18.78 5.42
C ILE A 46 -0.15 -17.53 5.26
N LEU A 47 0.97 -17.61 4.54
CA LEU A 47 1.84 -16.46 4.27
C LEU A 47 1.13 -15.39 3.43
N ALA A 48 0.41 -15.80 2.38
CA ALA A 48 -0.38 -14.89 1.57
C ALA A 48 -1.48 -14.19 2.40
N GLY A 49 -2.18 -14.93 3.26
CA GLY A 49 -3.18 -14.38 4.18
C GLY A 49 -2.59 -13.42 5.21
N LEU A 50 -1.43 -13.73 5.79
CA LEU A 50 -0.69 -12.82 6.68
C LEU A 50 -0.29 -11.52 5.97
N SER A 51 0.11 -11.62 4.70
CA SER A 51 0.46 -10.46 3.89
C SER A 51 -0.73 -9.51 3.70
N VAL A 52 -1.95 -10.04 3.54
CA VAL A 52 -3.19 -9.24 3.49
C VAL A 52 -3.46 -8.55 4.83
N SER A 53 -3.31 -9.27 5.95
CA SER A 53 -3.50 -8.71 7.30
C SER A 53 -2.53 -7.56 7.60
N LEU A 54 -1.28 -7.68 7.16
CA LEU A 54 -0.25 -6.66 7.33
C LEU A 54 -0.62 -5.36 6.59
N ILE A 55 -1.15 -5.47 5.38
CA ILE A 55 -1.60 -4.31 4.58
C ILE A 55 -2.74 -3.58 5.30
N ALA A 56 -3.74 -4.31 5.80
CA ALA A 56 -4.86 -3.73 6.55
C ALA A 56 -4.38 -3.00 7.82
N TYR A 57 -3.40 -3.56 8.53
CA TYR A 57 -2.80 -2.91 9.69
C TYR A 57 -2.08 -1.60 9.31
N LEU A 58 -1.30 -1.61 8.22
CA LEU A 58 -0.60 -0.42 7.73
C LEU A 58 -1.55 0.69 7.28
N GLU A 59 -2.64 0.34 6.60
CA GLU A 59 -3.69 1.30 6.23
C GLU A 59 -4.33 1.92 7.47
N LYS A 60 -4.68 1.11 8.47
CA LYS A 60 -5.23 1.59 9.75
C LYS A 60 -4.27 2.53 10.48
N LYS A 61 -2.97 2.22 10.49
CA LYS A 61 -1.94 3.08 11.10
C LYS A 61 -1.83 4.43 10.38
N LYS A 62 -1.85 4.42 9.03
CA LYS A 62 -1.82 5.65 8.22
C LYS A 62 -3.04 6.54 8.48
N MET A 63 -4.22 5.94 8.64
CA MET A 63 -5.46 6.65 9.00
C MET A 63 -5.35 7.32 10.38
N MET A 64 -4.83 6.60 11.39
CA MET A 64 -4.65 7.16 12.74
C MET A 64 -3.64 8.33 12.75
N GLN A 65 -2.55 8.22 11.99
CA GLN A 65 -1.55 9.28 11.90
C GLN A 65 -2.12 10.54 11.22
N ASN A 66 -2.96 10.37 10.19
CA ASN A 66 -3.63 11.49 9.53
C ASN A 66 -4.66 12.16 10.44
N ASN A 67 -5.45 11.38 11.20
CA ASN A 67 -6.39 11.93 12.18
C ASN A 67 -5.70 12.73 13.29
N ASN A 68 -4.60 12.21 13.85
CA ASN A 68 -3.83 12.92 14.88
C ASN A 68 -3.24 14.25 14.35
N ALA A 69 -2.81 14.27 13.07
CA ALA A 69 -2.30 15.50 12.45
C ALA A 69 -3.39 16.57 12.26
N ILE A 70 -4.63 16.15 11.94
CA ILE A 70 -5.80 17.03 11.84
C ILE A 70 -6.20 17.57 13.23
N GLU A 71 -6.24 16.70 14.25
CA GLU A 71 -6.56 17.10 15.63
C GLU A 71 -5.56 18.13 16.16
N LYS A 72 -4.26 17.91 15.93
CA LYS A 72 -3.20 18.83 16.33
C LYS A 72 -3.28 20.19 15.61
N ASN A 73 -3.70 20.23 14.34
CA ASN A 73 -3.92 21.51 13.66
C ASN A 73 -5.11 22.27 14.24
N ASN A 74 -6.22 21.57 14.55
CA ASN A 74 -7.39 22.20 15.15
C ASN A 74 -7.10 22.80 16.53
N SER A 75 -6.26 22.15 17.35
CA SER A 75 -5.88 22.69 18.66
C SER A 75 -4.99 23.93 18.62
N VAL A 76 -4.31 24.22 17.50
CA VAL A 76 -3.40 25.36 17.35
C VAL A 76 -4.13 26.62 16.84
N ILE A 77 -5.31 26.44 16.25
CA ILE A 77 -6.13 27.54 15.69
C ILE A 77 -7.11 28.11 16.72
N LYS A 78 -7.28 27.44 17.87
CA LYS A 78 -8.20 27.83 18.95
C LYS A 78 -7.50 28.60 20.06
#